data_AF-A0A1H6SPS1-F1
#
_entry.id   AF-A0A1H6SPS1-F1
#
_cell.length_a   1.000
_cell.length_b   1.000
_cell.length_c   1.000
_cell.angle_alpha   90.00
_cell.angle_beta   90.00
_cell.angle_gamma   90.00
#
_symmetry.space_group_name_H-M   'P 1'
#
loop_
_entity.id
_entity.type
_entity.pdbx_description
1 polymer ?
#
loop_
_entity_poly.entity_id
_entity_poly.type
_entity_poly.pdbx_seq_one_letter_code
_entity_poly.pdbx_strand_id
1 'polypeptide(L)'
;MRLTDILRDQHAQLYVLLDELRRFGVAGDEGGDRLEKARQAMLSHLSLEDNRLYPALHAHPATAGLAHQYADEMQQLTPALVAFFDTYREGSTDPLAFSRSLEQLLAVLRQRIGREEERLYPAYEAHCEPIADGPP
;
A
#
# COMPACT_ATOMS: atom_id res chain seq x y z
N MET A 1 2.96 -10.17 -17.29
CA MET A 1 2.64 -9.96 -15.87
C MET A 1 1.67 -8.80 -15.79
N ARG A 2 0.51 -9.00 -15.16
CA ARG A 2 -0.53 -7.96 -15.07
C ARG A 2 -0.15 -6.90 -14.05
N LEU A 3 -0.71 -5.69 -14.17
CA LEU A 3 -0.44 -4.63 -13.20
C LEU A 3 -0.88 -5.05 -11.78
N THR A 4 -2.04 -5.70 -11.68
CA THR A 4 -2.60 -6.17 -10.40
C THR A 4 -1.79 -7.31 -9.78
N ASP A 5 -1.10 -8.14 -10.58
CA ASP A 5 -0.18 -9.15 -10.06
C ASP A 5 1.03 -8.48 -9.37
N ILE A 6 1.59 -7.42 -9.98
CA ILE A 6 2.71 -6.64 -9.40
C ILE A 6 2.28 -5.98 -8.09
N LEU A 7 1.08 -5.40 -8.04
CA LEU A 7 0.57 -4.74 -6.85
C LEU A 7 0.32 -5.73 -5.70
N ARG A 8 -0.21 -6.93 -5.99
CA ARG A 8 -0.34 -8.01 -4.99
C ARG A 8 1.01 -8.47 -4.44
N ASP A 9 2.03 -8.57 -5.30
CA ASP A 9 3.39 -8.89 -4.84
C ASP A 9 3.96 -7.79 -3.94
N GLN A 10 3.70 -6.51 -4.26
CA GLN A 10 4.08 -5.38 -3.40
C GLN A 10 3.34 -5.41 -2.06
N HIS A 11 2.05 -5.78 -2.02
CA HIS A 11 1.30 -5.98 -0.78
C HIS A 11 1.91 -7.08 0.10
N ALA A 12 2.23 -8.23 -0.50
CA ALA A 12 2.88 -9.32 0.22
C ALA A 12 4.21 -8.88 0.82
N GLN A 13 5.03 -8.15 0.04
CA GLN A 13 6.30 -7.61 0.52
C GLN A 13 6.13 -6.58 1.64
N LEU A 14 5.13 -5.69 1.55
CA LEU A 14 4.80 -4.74 2.60
C LEU A 14 4.45 -5.45 3.91
N TYR A 15 3.63 -6.51 3.86
CA TYR A 15 3.31 -7.27 5.07
C TYR A 15 4.54 -7.93 5.70
N VAL A 16 5.45 -8.47 4.90
CA VAL A 16 6.70 -9.03 5.42
C VAL A 16 7.52 -7.97 6.16
N LEU A 17 7.74 -6.80 5.54
CA LEU A 17 8.52 -5.72 6.12
C LEU A 17 7.89 -5.15 7.40
N LEU A 18 6.57 -4.99 7.42
CA LEU A 18 5.85 -4.52 8.61
C LEU A 18 5.83 -5.57 9.73
N ASP A 19 5.82 -6.87 9.40
CA ASP A 19 5.94 -7.94 10.38
C ASP A 19 7.37 -8.03 10.97
N GLU A 20 8.41 -7.77 10.17
CA GLU A 20 9.77 -7.63 10.67
C GLU A 20 9.88 -6.47 11.67
N LEU A 21 9.31 -5.31 11.33
CA LEU A 21 9.24 -4.17 12.26
C LEU A 21 8.49 -4.51 13.54
N ARG A 22 7.41 -5.30 13.45
CA ARG A 22 6.66 -5.75 14.62
C ARG A 22 7.47 -6.68 15.51
N ARG A 23 8.29 -7.56 14.94
CA ARG A 23 9.09 -8.56 15.67
C ARG A 23 10.35 -7.96 16.28
N PHE A 24 11.02 -7.07 15.56
CA PHE A 24 12.37 -6.61 15.88
C PHE A 24 12.42 -5.14 16.32
N GLY A 25 11.35 -4.38 16.10
CA GLY A 25 11.30 -2.96 16.42
C GLY A 25 12.18 -2.09 15.52
N VAL A 26 12.37 -0.84 15.94
CA VAL A 26 13.12 0.22 15.22
C VAL A 26 14.36 0.69 15.97
N ALA A 27 14.82 -0.06 16.97
CA ALA A 27 15.99 0.33 17.76
C ALA A 27 17.31 0.01 17.04
N GLY A 28 18.23 0.97 17.06
CA GLY A 28 19.56 0.84 16.43
C GLY A 28 19.52 0.86 14.90
N ASP A 29 20.70 0.76 14.30
CA ASP A 29 20.90 0.91 12.85
C ASP A 29 20.06 -0.08 12.04
N GLU A 30 20.02 -1.36 12.46
CA GLU A 30 19.19 -2.37 11.78
C GLU A 30 17.69 -2.07 11.86
N GLY A 31 17.24 -1.46 12.96
CA GLY A 31 15.84 -1.03 13.12
C GLY A 31 15.48 0.11 12.17
N GLY A 32 16.39 1.10 12.06
CA GLY A 32 16.28 2.18 11.08
C GLY A 32 16.25 1.66 9.64
N ASP A 33 17.12 0.70 9.29
CA ASP A 33 17.16 0.09 7.96
C ASP A 33 15.86 -0.65 7.61
N ARG A 34 15.26 -1.38 8.57
CA ARG A 34 13.96 -2.05 8.37
C ARG A 34 12.86 -1.02 8.13
N LEU A 35 12.88 0.09 8.90
CA LEU A 35 11.89 1.15 8.78
C LEU A 35 11.97 1.84 7.42
N GLU A 36 13.18 2.17 6.98
CA GLU A 36 13.40 2.81 5.68
C GLU A 36 13.03 1.88 4.52
N LYS A 37 13.34 0.58 4.60
CA LYS A 37 12.89 -0.40 3.60
C LYS A 37 11.37 -0.47 3.50
N ALA A 38 10.67 -0.52 4.64
CA ALA A 38 9.21 -0.49 4.67
C ALA A 38 8.65 0.81 4.08
N ARG A 39 9.27 1.95 4.39
CA ARG A 39 8.91 3.26 3.84
C ARG A 39 9.05 3.29 2.32
N GLN A 40 10.17 2.83 1.79
CA GLN A 40 10.44 2.81 0.35
C GLN A 40 9.48 1.88 -0.40
N ALA A 41 9.23 0.68 0.15
CA ALA A 41 8.24 -0.23 -0.42
C ALA A 41 6.85 0.41 -0.48
N MET A 42 6.45 1.12 0.58
CA MET A 42 5.15 1.80 0.62
C MET A 42 5.06 2.90 -0.43
N LEU A 43 6.06 3.79 -0.49
CA LEU A 43 6.06 4.88 -1.47
C LEU A 43 6.11 4.37 -2.91
N SER A 44 6.86 3.29 -3.16
CA SER A 44 6.89 2.66 -4.48
C SER A 44 5.54 2.06 -4.88
N HIS A 45 4.83 1.46 -3.94
CA HIS A 45 3.49 0.93 -4.17
C HIS A 45 2.51 2.06 -4.50
N LEU A 46 2.44 3.10 -3.66
CA LEU A 46 1.57 4.26 -3.88
C LEU A 46 1.85 4.95 -5.22
N SER A 47 3.13 5.15 -5.55
CA SER A 47 3.53 5.74 -6.83
C SER A 47 3.03 4.94 -8.04
N LEU A 48 3.00 3.61 -7.93
CA LEU A 48 2.51 2.77 -9.03
C LEU A 48 1.00 2.90 -9.20
N GLU A 49 0.25 2.97 -8.10
CA GLU A 49 -1.20 3.18 -8.12
C GLU A 49 -1.55 4.55 -8.70
N ASP A 50 -0.90 5.62 -8.22
CA ASP A 50 -1.14 7.00 -8.65
C ASP A 50 -0.82 7.23 -10.13
N ASN A 51 0.26 6.62 -10.63
CA ASN A 51 0.72 6.85 -12.00
C ASN A 51 0.11 5.90 -13.03
N ARG A 52 -0.46 4.76 -12.61
CA ARG A 52 -0.94 3.74 -13.55
C ARG A 52 -2.34 3.24 -13.26
N LEU A 53 -2.63 2.82 -12.03
CA LEU A 53 -3.90 2.18 -11.69
C LEU A 53 -5.04 3.20 -11.70
N TYR A 54 -4.94 4.24 -10.87
CA TYR A 54 -6.00 5.25 -10.74
C TYR A 54 -6.28 6.00 -12.06
N PRO A 55 -5.29 6.45 -12.84
CA PRO A 55 -5.56 7.12 -14.12
C PRO A 55 -6.39 6.27 -15.09
N ALA A 56 -6.09 4.97 -15.17
CA ALA A 56 -6.83 4.05 -16.03
C ALA A 56 -8.27 3.82 -15.52
N LEU A 57 -8.46 3.66 -14.21
CA LEU A 57 -9.79 3.51 -13.62
C LEU A 57 -10.65 4.78 -13.75
N HIS A 58 -10.06 5.96 -13.64
CA HIS A 58 -10.77 7.23 -13.83
C HIS A 58 -11.19 7.44 -15.28
N ALA A 59 -10.41 6.95 -16.25
CA ALA A 59 -10.71 7.09 -17.67
C ALA A 59 -11.91 6.23 -18.12
N HIS A 60 -12.21 5.12 -17.44
CA HIS A 60 -13.29 4.21 -17.82
C HIS A 60 -14.59 4.48 -17.03
N PRO A 61 -15.75 4.73 -17.68
CA PRO A 61 -16.99 5.10 -17.01
C PRO A 61 -17.49 4.09 -15.97
N ALA A 62 -17.30 2.79 -16.20
CA ALA A 62 -17.74 1.73 -15.28
C ALA A 62 -16.94 1.71 -13.97
N THR A 63 -15.74 2.29 -13.95
CA THR A 63 -14.82 2.24 -12.80
C THR A 63 -14.55 3.61 -12.18
N ALA A 64 -14.88 4.70 -12.87
CA ALA A 64 -14.58 6.05 -12.42
C ALA A 64 -15.17 6.38 -11.03
N GLY A 65 -16.39 5.94 -10.73
CA GLY A 65 -16.99 6.13 -9.40
C GLY A 65 -16.24 5.38 -8.30
N LEU A 66 -15.81 4.16 -8.59
CA LEU A 66 -15.02 3.34 -7.66
C LEU A 66 -13.63 3.97 -7.44
N ALA A 67 -13.01 4.49 -8.51
CA ALA A 67 -11.72 5.16 -8.42
C ALA A 67 -11.76 6.38 -7.51
N HIS A 68 -12.77 7.25 -7.66
CA HIS A 68 -12.93 8.43 -6.79
C HIS A 68 -13.05 8.04 -5.32
N GLN A 69 -13.86 7.02 -5.00
CA GLN A 69 -14.01 6.56 -3.62
C GLN A 69 -12.66 6.12 -3.02
N TYR A 70 -11.87 5.32 -3.74
CA TYR A 70 -10.59 4.82 -3.22
C TYR A 70 -9.52 5.91 -3.16
N ALA A 71 -9.53 6.85 -4.11
CA ALA A 71 -8.65 8.01 -4.10
C ALA A 71 -8.92 8.93 -2.90
N ASP A 72 -10.19 9.20 -2.58
CA ASP A 72 -10.58 10.03 -1.43
C ASP A 72 -10.15 9.39 -0.11
N GLU A 73 -10.33 8.08 0.04
CA GLU A 73 -9.84 7.33 1.20
C GLU A 73 -8.31 7.42 1.31
N MET A 74 -7.61 7.42 0.18
CA MET A 74 -6.15 7.52 0.14
C MET A 74 -5.60 8.89 0.50
N GLN A 75 -6.31 9.96 0.15
CA GLN A 75 -5.94 11.31 0.57
C GLN A 75 -5.96 11.44 2.10
N GLN A 76 -6.80 10.65 2.79
CA GLN A 76 -6.87 10.64 4.25
C GLN A 76 -5.80 9.75 4.89
N LEU A 77 -5.44 8.64 4.24
CA LEU A 77 -4.49 7.66 4.79
C LEU A 77 -3.02 8.05 4.57
N THR A 78 -2.70 8.65 3.43
CA THR A 78 -1.31 8.98 3.04
C THR A 78 -0.59 9.86 4.07
N PRO A 79 -1.20 10.93 4.63
CA PRO A 79 -0.53 11.73 5.65
C PRO A 79 -0.21 10.94 6.92
N ALA A 80 -1.10 10.04 7.35
CA ALA A 80 -0.89 9.21 8.53
C ALA A 80 0.24 8.19 8.31
N LEU A 81 0.32 7.61 7.10
CA LEU A 81 1.42 6.75 6.67
C LEU A 81 2.76 7.47 6.74
N VAL A 82 2.85 8.65 6.11
CA VAL A 82 4.08 9.45 6.09
C VAL A 82 4.48 9.86 7.51
N ALA A 83 3.52 10.34 8.30
CA ALA A 83 3.76 10.73 9.68
C ALA A 83 4.28 9.56 10.55
N PHE A 84 3.78 8.33 10.34
CA PHE A 84 4.30 7.15 11.04
C PHE A 84 5.79 6.96 10.77
N PHE A 85 6.20 6.91 9.50
CA PHE A 85 7.61 6.69 9.16
C PHE A 85 8.50 7.83 9.62
N ASP A 86 8.05 9.08 9.47
CA ASP A 86 8.82 10.25 9.89
C ASP A 86 8.98 10.32 11.41
N THR A 87 7.94 9.94 12.17
CA THR A 87 7.97 9.91 13.65
C THR A 87 9.02 8.95 14.19
N TYR A 88 9.19 7.79 13.55
CA TYR A 88 10.07 6.73 14.04
C TYR A 88 11.42 6.64 13.30
N ARG A 89 11.69 7.57 12.38
CA ARG A 89 12.90 7.58 11.53
C ARG A 89 14.20 7.54 12.32
N GLU A 90 14.23 8.21 13.46
CA GLU A 90 15.41 8.28 14.36
C GLU A 90 15.39 7.16 15.42
N GLY A 91 14.52 6.17 15.24
CA GLY A 91 14.22 5.13 16.21
C GLY A 91 13.09 5.53 17.17
N SER A 92 12.77 4.63 18.11
CA SER A 92 11.80 4.90 19.18
C SER A 92 12.44 4.68 20.54
N THR A 93 12.32 5.68 21.42
CA THR A 93 12.65 5.55 22.85
C THR A 93 11.48 4.98 23.66
N ASP A 94 10.29 4.86 23.06
CA ASP A 94 9.11 4.21 23.61
C ASP A 94 8.67 3.05 22.70
N PRO A 95 9.14 1.82 22.97
CA PRO A 95 8.76 0.63 22.21
C PRO A 95 7.26 0.33 22.22
N LEU A 96 6.54 0.73 23.29
CA LEU A 96 5.11 0.48 23.42
C LEU A 96 4.31 1.44 22.55
N ALA A 97 4.70 2.71 22.49
CA ALA A 97 4.11 3.67 21.55
C ALA A 97 4.31 3.22 20.09
N PHE A 98 5.53 2.80 19.74
CA PHE A 98 5.83 2.26 18.42
C PHE A 98 4.93 1.08 18.07
N SER A 99 4.85 0.07 18.95
CA SER A 99 4.03 -1.12 18.73
C SER A 99 2.56 -0.77 18.52
N ARG A 100 2.00 0.16 19.32
CA ARG A 100 0.61 0.62 19.16
C ARG A 100 0.37 1.31 17.82
N SER A 101 1.26 2.23 17.43
CA SER A 101 1.16 2.91 16.13
C SER A 101 1.28 1.94 14.97
N LEU A 102 2.18 0.95 15.06
CA LEU A 102 2.36 -0.06 14.03
C LEU A 102 1.12 -0.97 13.89
N GLU A 103 0.51 -1.39 14.99
CA GLU A 103 -0.72 -2.20 14.95
C GLU A 103 -1.91 -1.42 14.37
N GLN A 104 -2.03 -0.13 14.70
CA GLN A 104 -3.03 0.75 14.08
C GLN A 104 -2.81 0.86 12.58
N LEU A 105 -1.56 1.05 12.15
CA LEU A 105 -1.21 1.12 10.75
C LEU A 105 -1.53 -0.18 10.01
N LEU A 106 -1.15 -1.32 10.58
CA LEU A 106 -1.42 -2.65 10.02
C LEU A 106 -2.93 -2.92 9.89
N ALA A 107 -3.73 -2.51 10.86
CA ALA A 107 -5.19 -2.67 10.80
C ALA A 107 -5.80 -1.91 9.62
N VAL A 108 -5.43 -0.64 9.45
CA VAL A 108 -5.94 0.20 8.35
C VAL A 108 -5.45 -0.32 6.99
N LEU A 109 -4.17 -0.70 6.90
CA LEU A 109 -3.59 -1.23 5.67
C LEU A 109 -4.25 -2.55 5.24
N ARG A 110 -4.51 -3.47 6.19
CA ARG A 110 -5.23 -4.73 5.90
C ARG A 110 -6.63 -4.50 5.33
N GLN A 111 -7.38 -3.59 5.93
CA GLN A 111 -8.70 -3.25 5.44
C GLN A 111 -8.66 -2.62 4.04
N ARG A 112 -7.65 -1.78 3.75
CA ARG A 112 -7.48 -1.19 2.43
C ARG A 112 -7.11 -2.25 1.39
N ILE A 113 -6.02 -2.98 1.62
CA ILE A 113 -5.52 -4.00 0.70
C ILE A 113 -6.59 -5.04 0.38
N GLY A 114 -7.33 -5.51 1.39
CA GLY A 114 -8.43 -6.46 1.17
C GLY A 114 -9.49 -5.91 0.22
N ARG A 115 -9.90 -4.65 0.38
CA ARG A 115 -10.86 -4.01 -0.52
C ARG A 115 -10.30 -3.79 -1.93
N GLU A 116 -9.01 -3.50 -2.05
CA GLU A 116 -8.35 -3.36 -3.34
C GLU A 116 -8.35 -4.69 -4.09
N GLU A 117 -7.94 -5.77 -3.44
CA GLU A 117 -7.84 -7.08 -4.07
C GLU A 117 -9.21 -7.71 -4.34
N GLU A 118 -10.21 -7.47 -3.49
CA GLU A 118 -11.56 -8.03 -3.64
C GLU A 118 -12.45 -7.23 -4.58
N ARG A 119 -12.19 -5.93 -4.78
CA ARG A 119 -13.11 -5.03 -5.52
C ARG A 119 -12.41 -4.18 -6.56
N LEU A 120 -11.36 -3.45 -6.19
CA LEU A 120 -10.71 -2.51 -7.11
C LEU A 120 -9.99 -3.22 -8.26
N TYR A 121 -9.21 -4.26 -7.95
CA TYR A 121 -8.43 -5.01 -8.93
C TYR A 121 -9.31 -5.82 -9.89
N PRO A 122 -10.36 -6.55 -9.43
CA PRO A 122 -11.31 -7.17 -10.36
C PRO A 122 -11.99 -6.16 -11.30
N ALA A 123 -12.34 -4.98 -10.80
CA ALA A 123 -12.93 -3.93 -11.62
C ALA A 123 -11.94 -3.37 -12.66
N TYR A 124 -10.67 -3.18 -12.28
CA TYR A 124 -9.60 -2.81 -13.19
C TYR A 124 -9.39 -3.86 -14.28
N GLU A 125 -9.24 -5.14 -13.89
CA GLU A 125 -9.01 -6.26 -14.80
C GLU A 125 -10.17 -6.43 -15.80
N ALA A 126 -11.42 -6.20 -15.37
CA ALA A 126 -12.60 -6.37 -16.21
C ALA A 126 -12.82 -5.23 -17.23
N HIS A 127 -12.31 -4.02 -16.97
CA HIS A 127 -12.72 -2.82 -17.70
C HIS A 127 -11.57 -1.96 -18.24
N CYS A 128 -10.38 -2.07 -17.64
CA CYS A 128 -9.27 -1.14 -17.89
C CYS A 128 -8.00 -1.86 -18.36
N GLU A 129 -7.81 -3.12 -18.01
CA GLU A 129 -6.70 -3.91 -18.53
C GLU A 129 -7.04 -4.38 -19.96
N PRO A 130 -6.13 -4.23 -20.94
CA PRO A 130 -6.34 -4.78 -22.27
C PRO A 130 -6.57 -6.28 -22.16
N ILE A 131 -7.67 -6.78 -22.72
CA ILE A 131 -7.85 -8.22 -22.92
C ILE A 131 -6.66 -8.66 -23.77
N ALA A 132 -5.81 -9.53 -23.22
CA ALA A 132 -4.80 -10.19 -24.04
C ALA A 132 -5.58 -10.94 -25.13
N ASP A 133 -5.44 -10.50 -26.38
CA ASP A 133 -6.12 -11.11 -27.52
C ASP A 133 -6.02 -12.64 -27.40
N GLY A 134 -7.19 -13.28 -27.34
CA GLY A 134 -7.30 -14.73 -27.45
C GLY A 134 -6.67 -15.18 -28.77
N PRO A 135 -6.25 -16.46 -28.88
CA PRO A 135 -5.50 -16.91 -30.04
C PRO A 135 -6.29 -16.68 -31.35
N PRO A 136 -5.58 -16.43 -32.46
CA PRO A 136 -6.18 -16.12 -33.76
C PRO A 136 -7.11 -17.21 -34.29
#